data_AF-A0A9X5X5T8-F1
#
_entry.id   AF-A0A9X5X5T8-F1
#
_cell.length_a   1.000
_cell.length_b   1.000
_cell.length_c   1.000
_cell.angle_alpha   90.00
_cell.angle_beta   90.00
_cell.angle_gamma   90.00
#
_symmetry.space_group_name_H-M   'P 1'
#
loop_
_entity.id
_entity.type
_entity.pdbx_description
1 polymer ?
#
loop_
_entity_poly.entity_id
_entity_poly.type
_entity_poly.pdbx_seq_one_letter_code
_entity_poly.pdbx_strand_id
1 'polypeptide(L)'
;MTQLEQFTTSMDAIASRMRTLAATLPERDGIAVFNRVYLTVTEEVERRLDAGEFPDGEAAVTLDVRFAERYLRVAEEGSPPACWRPLFQFRRHPGVRPLQFAL
;
A
#
# COMPACT_ATOMS: atom_id res chain seq x y z
N MET A 1 5.38 -6.07 -25.37
CA MET A 1 5.67 -6.98 -24.24
C MET A 1 6.55 -6.31 -23.18
N THR A 2 7.62 -5.61 -23.57
CA THR A 2 8.58 -4.97 -22.65
C THR A 2 7.99 -3.98 -21.62
N GLN A 3 6.94 -3.24 -21.97
CA GLN A 3 6.33 -2.25 -21.08
C GLN A 3 5.49 -2.90 -19.96
N LEU A 4 4.75 -3.97 -20.29
CA LEU A 4 4.01 -4.80 -19.32
C LEU A 4 4.97 -5.47 -18.32
N GLU A 5 6.11 -5.97 -18.78
CA GLU A 5 7.12 -6.58 -17.90
C GLU A 5 7.74 -5.56 -16.92
N GLN A 6 7.98 -4.32 -17.37
CA GLN A 6 8.45 -3.24 -16.49
C GLN A 6 7.40 -2.85 -15.43
N PHE A 7 6.12 -2.91 -15.81
CA PHE A 7 5.00 -2.65 -14.92
C PHE A 7 4.85 -3.70 -13.83
N THR A 8 4.85 -4.98 -14.19
CA THR A 8 4.84 -6.08 -13.21
C THR A 8 6.04 -5.99 -12.27
N THR A 9 7.24 -5.72 -12.79
CA THR A 9 8.45 -5.53 -11.96
C THR A 9 8.29 -4.41 -10.94
N SER A 10 7.59 -3.33 -11.31
CA SER A 10 7.36 -2.18 -10.41
C SER A 10 6.33 -2.51 -9.32
N MET A 11 5.27 -3.24 -9.67
CA MET A 11 4.26 -3.73 -8.73
C MET A 11 4.83 -4.76 -7.74
N ASP A 12 5.63 -5.70 -8.22
CA ASP A 12 6.37 -6.66 -7.38
C ASP A 12 7.28 -5.96 -6.36
N ALA A 13 7.96 -4.89 -6.78
CA ALA A 13 8.84 -4.12 -5.92
C ALA A 13 8.09 -3.40 -4.79
N ILE A 14 6.93 -2.78 -5.08
CA ILE A 14 6.10 -2.15 -4.03
C ILE A 14 5.51 -3.20 -3.09
N ALA A 15 5.03 -4.33 -3.59
CA ALA A 15 4.45 -5.39 -2.78
C ALA A 15 5.50 -5.97 -1.82
N SER A 16 6.73 -6.17 -2.31
CA SER A 16 7.87 -6.63 -1.50
C SER A 16 8.21 -5.65 -0.37
N ARG A 17 8.20 -4.34 -0.64
CA ARG A 17 8.40 -3.31 0.39
C ARG A 17 7.27 -3.29 1.41
N MET A 18 6.01 -3.42 0.96
CA MET A 18 4.86 -3.51 1.86
C MET A 18 4.92 -4.75 2.76
N ARG A 19 5.32 -5.91 2.24
CA ARG A 19 5.54 -7.14 3.04
C ARG A 19 6.65 -6.94 4.08
N THR A 20 7.73 -6.26 3.69
CA THR A 20 8.84 -5.92 4.61
C THR A 20 8.37 -4.97 5.72
N LEU A 21 7.61 -3.94 5.36
CA LEU A 21 7.02 -3.01 6.31
C LEU A 21 6.06 -3.73 7.27
N ALA A 22 5.23 -4.65 6.78
CA ALA A 22 4.33 -5.45 7.63
C ALA A 22 5.09 -6.27 8.67
N ALA A 23 6.24 -6.84 8.30
CA ALA A 23 7.06 -7.67 9.18
C ALA A 23 7.77 -6.88 10.29
N THR A 24 7.97 -5.57 10.12
CA THR A 24 8.66 -4.72 11.11
C THR A 24 7.72 -4.05 12.11
N LEU A 25 6.42 -3.98 11.80
CA LEU A 25 5.44 -3.29 12.63
C LEU A 25 4.70 -4.25 13.58
N PRO A 26 4.34 -3.82 14.80
CA PRO A 26 3.47 -4.60 15.68
C PRO A 26 2.13 -4.91 15.01
N GLU A 27 1.62 -6.12 15.20
CA GLU A 27 0.43 -6.62 14.49
C GLU A 27 -0.80 -5.69 14.63
N ARG A 28 -0.98 -5.11 15.82
CA ARG A 28 -2.10 -4.23 16.17
C ARG A 28 -1.85 -2.75 15.90
N ASP A 29 -0.69 -2.39 15.34
CA ASP A 29 -0.40 -1.02 14.94
C ASP A 29 -1.30 -0.65 13.75
N GLY A 30 -1.94 0.51 13.81
CA GLY A 30 -2.90 0.97 12.80
C GLY A 30 -2.29 1.08 11.40
N ILE A 31 -1.02 1.47 11.30
CA ILE A 31 -0.31 1.48 10.00
C ILE A 31 -0.06 0.05 9.52
N ALA A 32 0.23 -0.90 10.41
CA ALA A 32 0.37 -2.31 10.02
C ALA A 32 -0.96 -2.88 9.49
N VAL A 33 -2.07 -2.51 10.10
CA VAL A 33 -3.42 -2.92 9.65
C VAL A 33 -3.71 -2.34 8.27
N PHE A 34 -3.56 -1.03 8.11
CA PHE A 34 -3.75 -0.38 6.82
C PHE A 34 -2.85 -0.97 5.73
N ASN A 35 -1.56 -1.18 6.04
CA ASN A 35 -0.60 -1.77 5.11
C ASN A 35 -1.03 -3.13 4.58
N ARG A 36 -1.58 -4.01 5.44
CA ARG A 36 -2.04 -5.34 5.02
C ARG A 36 -3.24 -5.25 4.09
N VAL A 37 -4.21 -4.39 4.41
CA VAL A 37 -5.37 -4.16 3.54
C VAL A 37 -4.92 -3.59 2.20
N TYR A 38 -4.01 -2.63 2.23
CA TYR A 38 -3.50 -2.01 1.01
C TYR A 38 -2.70 -3.01 0.16
N LEU A 39 -1.87 -3.87 0.76
CA LEU A 39 -1.15 -4.93 0.05
C LEU A 39 -2.13 -5.88 -0.66
N THR A 40 -3.19 -6.31 0.00
CA THR A 40 -4.22 -7.16 -0.62
C THR A 40 -4.88 -6.47 -1.81
N VAL A 41 -5.12 -5.16 -1.74
CA VAL A 41 -5.66 -4.39 -2.88
C VAL A 41 -4.66 -4.35 -4.04
N THR A 42 -3.38 -4.07 -3.76
CA THR A 42 -2.31 -4.06 -4.79
C THR A 42 -2.17 -5.43 -5.48
N GLU A 43 -2.15 -6.52 -4.72
CA GLU A 43 -2.08 -7.89 -5.26
C GLU A 43 -3.33 -8.23 -6.10
N GLU A 44 -4.51 -7.75 -5.71
CA GLU A 44 -5.74 -7.94 -6.49
C GLU A 44 -5.76 -7.09 -7.77
N VAL A 45 -5.20 -5.86 -7.73
CA VAL A 45 -5.03 -5.02 -8.92
C VAL A 45 -4.09 -5.70 -9.91
N GLU A 46 -2.97 -6.24 -9.44
CA GLU A 46 -2.04 -7.01 -10.26
C GLU A 46 -2.73 -8.21 -10.93
N ARG A 47 -3.46 -9.01 -10.15
CA ARG A 47 -4.23 -10.16 -10.68
C ARG A 47 -5.21 -9.75 -11.78
N ARG A 48 -5.89 -8.60 -11.62
CA ARG A 48 -6.85 -8.09 -12.60
C ARG A 48 -6.18 -7.48 -13.83
N LEU A 49 -5.00 -6.88 -13.67
CA LEU A 49 -4.16 -6.41 -14.77
C LEU A 49 -3.72 -7.57 -15.65
N ASP A 50 -3.23 -8.65 -15.05
CA ASP A 50 -2.84 -9.87 -15.76
C ASP A 50 -4.02 -10.53 -16.49
N ALA A 51 -5.22 -10.41 -15.93
CA ALA A 51 -6.46 -10.86 -16.55
C ALA A 51 -6.99 -9.90 -17.65
N GLY A 52 -6.36 -8.75 -17.87
CA GLY A 52 -6.79 -7.75 -18.85
C GLY A 52 -8.10 -7.06 -18.50
N GLU A 53 -8.47 -7.01 -17.21
CA GLU A 53 -9.74 -6.44 -16.74
C GLU A 53 -9.74 -4.91 -16.64
N PHE A 54 -8.61 -4.26 -16.94
CA PHE A 54 -8.50 -2.81 -17.00
C PHE A 54 -8.56 -2.31 -18.45
N PRO A 55 -9.44 -1.33 -18.75
CA PRO A 55 -9.48 -0.71 -20.07
C PRO A 55 -8.16 -0.05 -20.49
N ASP A 56 -7.40 0.45 -19.50
CA ASP A 56 -6.06 1.00 -19.66
C ASP A 56 -5.17 0.44 -18.54
N GLY A 57 -4.43 -0.62 -18.86
CA GLY A 57 -3.53 -1.29 -17.91
C GLY A 57 -2.32 -0.43 -17.53
N GLU A 58 -1.80 0.38 -18.43
CA GLU A 58 -0.67 1.27 -18.15
C GLU A 58 -1.04 2.37 -17.16
N ALA A 59 -2.20 3.00 -17.35
CA ALA A 59 -2.70 4.00 -16.42
C ALA A 59 -2.99 3.39 -15.04
N ALA A 60 -3.58 2.19 -15.01
CA ALA A 60 -3.88 1.47 -13.77
C ALA A 60 -2.59 1.13 -12.99
N VAL A 61 -1.56 0.57 -13.63
CA VAL A 61 -0.25 0.33 -12.99
C VAL A 61 0.36 1.62 -12.49
N THR A 62 0.38 2.66 -13.34
CA THR A 62 0.98 3.94 -12.99
C THR A 62 0.34 4.53 -11.73
N LEU A 63 -0.98 4.48 -11.62
CA LEU A 63 -1.70 4.95 -10.44
C LEU A 63 -1.40 4.11 -9.21
N ASP A 64 -1.44 2.78 -9.33
CA ASP A 64 -1.17 1.87 -8.21
C ASP A 64 0.22 2.09 -7.62
N VAL A 65 1.25 2.12 -8.48
CA VAL A 65 2.64 2.37 -8.08
C VAL A 65 2.80 3.75 -7.44
N ARG A 66 2.23 4.80 -8.02
CA ARG A 66 2.37 6.17 -7.48
C ARG A 66 1.72 6.34 -6.12
N PHE A 67 0.57 5.72 -5.88
CA PHE A 67 -0.05 5.73 -4.57
C PHE A 67 0.76 4.93 -3.55
N ALA A 68 1.27 3.76 -3.95
CA ALA A 68 2.06 2.90 -3.07
C ALA A 68 3.38 3.57 -2.69
N GLU A 69 4.09 4.19 -3.64
CA GLU A 69 5.32 4.96 -3.39
C GLU A 69 5.09 6.10 -2.39
N ARG A 70 4.00 6.85 -2.57
CA ARG A 70 3.66 7.98 -1.68
C ARG A 70 3.36 7.51 -0.27
N TYR A 71 2.60 6.42 -0.15
CA TYR A 71 2.30 5.81 1.14
C TYR A 71 3.56 5.25 1.81
N LEU A 72 4.35 4.43 1.10
CA LEU A 72 5.55 3.78 1.62
C LEU A 72 6.58 4.80 2.10
N ARG A 73 6.80 5.88 1.35
CA ARG A 73 7.68 6.99 1.78
C ARG A 73 7.31 7.47 3.19
N VAL A 74 6.03 7.75 3.41
CA VAL A 74 5.55 8.26 4.69
C VAL A 74 5.59 7.19 5.79
N ALA A 75 5.24 5.94 5.46
CA ALA A 75 5.17 4.85 6.42
C ALA A 75 6.55 4.38 6.90
N GLU A 76 7.56 4.43 6.02
CA GLU A 76 8.95 4.10 6.30
C GLU A 76 9.68 5.24 7.03
N GLU A 77 9.46 6.50 6.62
CA GLU A 77 10.15 7.67 7.21
C GLU A 77 9.50 8.15 8.53
N GLY A 78 8.22 7.85 8.75
CA GLY A 78 7.48 8.29 9.94
C GLY A 78 7.16 9.79 9.98
N SER A 79 7.26 10.49 8.85
CA SER A 79 7.00 11.93 8.73
C SER A 79 5.79 12.21 7.81
N PRO A 80 4.55 12.10 8.35
CA PRO A 80 3.35 12.27 7.55
C PRO A 80 3.03 13.73 7.22
N PRO A 81 2.39 14.00 6.07
CA PRO A 81 1.79 15.30 5.82
C PRO A 81 0.73 15.62 6.89
N ALA A 82 0.42 16.91 7.07
CA ALA A 82 -0.47 17.37 8.14
C ALA A 82 -1.83 16.65 8.17
N CYS A 83 -2.40 16.33 7.01
CA CYS A 83 -3.67 15.62 6.90
C CYS A 83 -3.62 14.17 7.42
N TRP A 84 -2.44 13.55 7.50
CA TRP A 84 -2.26 12.17 7.98
C TRP A 84 -1.69 12.10 9.40
N ARG A 85 -1.29 13.25 9.97
CA ARG A 85 -0.71 13.31 11.33
C ARG A 85 -1.59 12.62 12.39
N PRO A 86 -2.93 12.76 12.40
CA PRO A 86 -3.77 12.06 13.38
C PRO A 86 -3.63 10.54 13.28
N LEU A 87 -3.61 9.95 12.07
CA LEU A 87 -3.46 8.50 11.89
C LEU A 87 -2.17 7.98 12.52
N PHE A 88 -1.07 8.70 12.32
CA PHE A 88 0.23 8.34 12.88
C PHE A 88 0.30 8.55 14.40
N GLN A 89 -0.34 9.60 14.93
CA GLN A 89 -0.41 9.85 16.37
C GLN A 89 -1.25 8.78 17.10
N PHE A 90 -2.35 8.35 16.50
CA PHE A 90 -3.29 7.42 17.11
C PHE A 90 -3.05 5.95 16.71
N ARG A 91 -2.01 5.63 15.92
CA ARG A 91 -1.73 4.27 15.41
C ARG A 91 -1.59 3.17 16.47
N ARG A 92 -1.42 3.50 17.75
CA ARG A 92 -1.38 2.55 18.88
C ARG A 92 -2.44 2.83 19.95
N HIS A 93 -3.40 3.70 19.66
CA HIS A 93 -4.38 4.15 20.63
C HIS A 93 -5.38 3.01 20.93
N PRO A 94 -5.54 2.58 22.20
CA PRO A 94 -6.35 1.42 22.56
C PRO A 94 -7.84 1.59 22.26
N GLY A 95 -8.31 2.84 22.18
CA GLY A 95 -9.69 3.17 21.81
C GLY A 95 -10.00 3.11 20.31
N VAL A 96 -9.00 2.96 19.44
CA VAL A 96 -9.21 2.82 17.99
C VAL A 96 -9.09 1.35 17.62
N ARG A 97 -10.14 0.79 17.02
CA ARG A 97 -10.15 -0.61 16.60
C ARG A 97 -9.36 -0.77 15.31
N PRO A 98 -8.66 -1.90 15.11
CA PRO A 98 -7.88 -2.17 13.90
C PRO A 98 -8.60 -1.82 12.59
N LEU A 99 -9.86 -2.26 12.43
CA LEU A 99 -10.63 -2.01 11.20
C LEU A 99 -10.78 -0.52 10.88
N GLN A 100 -10.85 0.36 11.89
CA GLN A 100 -11.02 1.81 11.68
C GLN A 100 -9.81 2.49 11.05
N PHE A 101 -8.65 1.83 11.01
CA PHE A 101 -7.49 2.33 10.27
C PHE A 101 -7.54 1.98 8.78
N ALA A 102 -8.51 1.17 8.34
CA ALA A 102 -8.65 0.69 6.97
C ALA A 102 -10.04 0.94 6.36
N LEU A 103 -10.83 1.86 6.95
CA LEU A 103 -12.09 2.38 6.43
C LEU A 103 -11.86 3.75 5.79
#